data_AF-A0AA49GQ81-F1
#
_entry.id   AF-A0AA49GQ81-F1
#
_cell.length_a   1.000
_cell.length_b   1.000
_cell.length_c   1.000
_cell.angle_alpha   90.00
_cell.angle_beta   90.00
_cell.angle_gamma   90.00
#
_symmetry.space_group_name_H-M   'P 1'
#
loop_
_entity.id
_entity.type
_entity.pdbx_description
1 polymer ?
#
loop_
_entity_poly.entity_id
_entity_poly.type
_entity_poly.pdbx_seq_one_letter_code
_entity_poly.pdbx_strand_id
1 'polypeptide(L)'
;MKDVLRVSLTLLLLLNVGCSGGDDCGSFKEQFVDIEGLTGANVALGGSYSNFVELGEGATVAYTEFGIRAMPETTYRSETAEVSGGFQAFACSPPAPQPSEEIADIAVFSSSPYAQASSSKVFAAGDTLNSIIKIYEPYSGRIVGLPDLFMDENLMASDYPFTLQLVSEPREAAEHQFTVHYRLTNGEFYQFTTDAITITP
;
A
#
# COMPACT_ATOMS: atom_id res chain seq x y z
N MET A 1 31.35 58.31 37.85
CA MET A 1 31.79 57.02 37.28
C MET A 1 30.96 55.93 37.95
N LYS A 2 29.67 55.64 37.67
CA LYS A 2 28.91 55.57 36.41
C LYS A 2 29.74 54.94 35.31
N ASP A 3 29.88 53.61 35.34
CA ASP A 3 30.19 52.72 34.19
C ASP A 3 30.38 51.25 34.66
N VAL A 4 29.45 50.69 35.45
CA VAL A 4 29.55 49.26 35.91
C VAL A 4 28.27 48.47 35.64
N LEU A 5 27.30 49.01 34.91
CA LEU A 5 25.98 48.38 34.77
C LEU A 5 25.47 48.37 33.32
N ARG A 6 26.28 47.91 32.36
CA ARG A 6 25.85 47.81 30.95
C ARG A 6 26.41 46.64 30.13
N VAL A 7 26.96 45.60 30.77
CA VAL A 7 27.53 44.45 30.01
C VAL A 7 26.78 43.13 30.22
N SER A 8 25.86 43.04 31.19
CA SER A 8 25.16 41.78 31.51
C SER A 8 23.82 41.56 30.80
N LEU A 9 23.46 42.37 29.79
CA LEU A 9 22.21 42.22 29.03
C LEU A 9 22.41 42.13 27.51
N THR A 10 23.59 41.69 27.07
CA THR A 10 23.90 41.51 25.64
C THR A 10 24.44 40.11 25.34
N LEU A 11 24.37 39.18 26.30
CA LEU A 11 24.73 37.77 26.09
C LEU A 11 23.52 36.82 26.04
N LEU A 12 22.30 37.32 26.27
CA LEU A 12 21.06 36.53 26.25
C LEU A 12 20.17 36.77 25.02
N LEU A 13 20.71 37.40 23.97
CA LEU A 13 19.99 37.71 22.72
C LEU A 13 20.60 37.03 21.48
N LEU A 14 21.63 36.20 21.66
CA LEU A 14 22.26 35.42 20.58
C LEU A 14 21.82 33.95 20.55
N LEU A 15 20.86 33.54 21.38
CA LEU A 15 20.25 32.19 21.31
C LEU A 15 19.00 32.13 20.43
N ASN A 16 18.68 33.19 19.69
CA ASN A 16 17.84 33.08 18.50
C ASN A 16 18.72 32.83 17.29
N VAL A 17 19.47 31.71 17.31
CA VAL A 17 19.87 31.07 16.06
C VAL A 17 18.57 30.52 15.50
N GLY A 18 17.86 31.36 14.75
CA GLY A 18 16.77 30.88 13.93
C GLY A 18 17.36 29.80 13.04
N CYS A 19 16.78 28.60 13.08
CA CYS A 19 16.93 27.63 12.01
C CYS A 19 16.33 28.26 10.75
N SER A 20 17.10 29.11 10.08
CA SER A 20 16.83 29.56 8.74
C SER A 20 17.02 28.34 7.84
N GLY A 21 15.96 27.98 7.12
CA GLY A 21 15.92 26.78 6.28
C GLY A 21 17.13 26.61 5.37
N GLY A 22 17.54 25.35 5.22
CA GLY A 22 18.62 24.91 4.35
C GLY A 22 19.39 23.75 4.98
N ASP A 23 19.09 22.53 4.53
CA ASP A 23 19.98 21.37 4.38
C ASP A 23 20.79 20.77 5.56
N ASP A 24 20.75 21.33 6.78
CA ASP A 24 21.55 20.85 7.93
C ASP A 24 20.95 19.64 8.69
N CYS A 25 20.15 18.79 8.03
CA CYS A 25 19.58 17.58 8.65
C CYS A 25 20.58 16.41 8.80
N GLY A 26 21.82 16.55 8.33
CA GLY A 26 22.80 15.46 8.22
C GLY A 26 22.50 14.53 7.04
N SER A 27 23.51 13.79 6.58
CA SER A 27 23.35 12.88 5.43
C SER A 27 22.63 11.62 5.87
N PHE A 28 21.35 11.49 5.54
CA PHE A 28 20.65 10.22 5.67
C PHE A 28 21.07 9.26 4.56
N LYS A 29 21.11 7.97 4.86
CA LYS A 29 21.25 6.94 3.82
C LYS A 29 19.94 6.84 3.08
N GLU A 30 19.98 6.87 1.76
CA GLU A 30 18.81 6.53 0.96
C GLU A 30 18.45 5.06 1.22
N GLN A 31 17.17 4.83 1.51
CA GLN A 31 16.60 3.52 1.74
C GLN A 31 15.62 3.22 0.63
N PHE A 32 15.65 1.99 0.14
CA PHE A 32 14.73 1.52 -0.89
C PHE A 32 13.93 0.33 -0.39
N VAL A 33 12.67 0.25 -0.79
CA VAL A 33 11.77 -0.86 -0.53
C VAL A 33 11.77 -1.77 -1.74
N ASP A 34 12.24 -3.01 -1.55
CA ASP A 34 12.14 -4.07 -2.54
C ASP A 34 10.97 -4.99 -2.16
N ILE A 35 10.13 -5.33 -3.12
CA ILE A 35 9.10 -6.36 -2.92
C ILE A 35 9.74 -7.73 -3.15
N GLU A 36 9.54 -8.67 -2.24
CA GLU A 36 10.05 -10.04 -2.34
C GLU A 36 8.94 -11.09 -2.40
N GLY A 37 7.69 -10.68 -2.14
CA GLY A 37 6.56 -11.59 -2.05
C GLY A 37 5.22 -10.87 -1.98
N LEU A 38 4.17 -11.67 -2.03
CA LEU A 38 2.79 -11.21 -1.84
C LEU A 38 2.02 -12.29 -1.07
N THR A 39 1.44 -11.89 0.04
CA THR A 39 0.48 -12.71 0.79
C THR A 39 -0.87 -12.03 0.84
N GLY A 40 -1.90 -12.75 1.27
CA GLY A 40 -3.21 -12.14 1.45
C GLY A 40 -4.28 -13.13 1.86
N ALA A 41 -5.45 -12.58 2.16
CA ALA A 41 -6.60 -13.34 2.63
C ALA A 41 -7.91 -12.66 2.22
N ASN A 42 -9.00 -13.43 2.27
CA ASN A 42 -10.34 -12.88 2.20
C ASN A 42 -10.65 -12.11 3.49
N VAL A 43 -11.35 -10.98 3.37
CA VAL A 43 -11.74 -10.16 4.51
C VAL A 43 -13.18 -9.68 4.38
N ALA A 44 -13.87 -9.58 5.53
CA ALA A 44 -15.07 -8.78 5.67
C ALA A 44 -14.68 -7.34 6.03
N LEU A 45 -15.30 -6.39 5.34
CA LEU A 45 -15.02 -4.96 5.40
C LEU A 45 -15.99 -4.28 6.35
N GLY A 46 -15.45 -3.57 7.34
CA GLY A 46 -16.24 -2.60 8.10
C GLY A 46 -16.49 -1.31 7.29
N GLY A 47 -17.53 -0.55 7.63
CA GLY A 47 -17.95 0.65 6.89
C GLY A 47 -16.92 1.79 6.78
N SER A 48 -15.75 1.68 7.40
CA SER A 48 -14.67 2.67 7.41
C SER A 48 -13.36 2.21 6.75
N TYR A 49 -13.32 1.03 6.10
CA TYR A 49 -12.12 0.46 5.43
C TYR A 49 -10.86 0.40 6.33
N SER A 50 -11.06 0.46 7.64
CA SER A 50 -10.03 0.51 8.68
C SER A 50 -10.12 -0.68 9.63
N ASN A 51 -11.23 -1.42 9.55
CA ASN A 51 -11.45 -2.64 10.31
C ASN A 51 -11.74 -3.77 9.32
N PHE A 52 -10.96 -4.83 9.43
CA PHE A 52 -11.05 -6.01 8.59
C PHE A 52 -11.17 -7.23 9.50
N VAL A 53 -12.06 -8.15 9.14
CA VAL A 53 -12.13 -9.47 9.77
C VAL A 53 -11.70 -10.49 8.72
N GLU A 54 -10.65 -11.26 9.00
CA GLU A 54 -10.21 -12.32 8.11
C GLU A 54 -11.29 -13.41 7.99
N LEU A 55 -11.55 -13.84 6.75
CA LEU A 55 -12.52 -14.88 6.42
C LEU A 55 -11.76 -16.15 6.04
N GLY A 56 -11.92 -17.19 6.85
CA GLY A 56 -11.35 -18.50 6.57
C GLY A 56 -12.21 -19.34 5.63
N GLU A 57 -11.70 -20.53 5.31
CA GLU A 57 -12.38 -21.53 4.48
C GLU A 57 -13.84 -21.79 4.88
N GLY A 58 -14.73 -21.79 3.89
CA GLY A 58 -16.17 -22.03 4.04
C GLY A 58 -16.96 -20.86 4.63
N ALA A 59 -16.33 -19.71 4.89
CA ALA A 59 -17.05 -18.52 5.34
C ALA A 59 -18.05 -18.03 4.29
N THR A 60 -19.12 -17.38 4.75
CA THR A 60 -20.12 -16.74 3.89
C THR A 60 -20.13 -15.24 4.16
N VAL A 61 -20.10 -14.43 3.10
CA VAL A 61 -20.07 -12.96 3.20
C VAL A 61 -20.90 -12.33 2.08
N ALA A 62 -21.55 -11.20 2.36
CA ALA A 62 -22.23 -10.41 1.34
C ALA A 62 -21.22 -9.71 0.43
N TYR A 63 -21.49 -9.61 -0.87
CA TYR A 63 -20.52 -8.97 -1.79
C TYR A 63 -20.18 -7.53 -1.39
N THR A 64 -21.12 -6.80 -0.78
CA THR A 64 -20.92 -5.42 -0.30
C THR A 64 -19.93 -5.31 0.85
N GLU A 65 -19.71 -6.40 1.57
CA GLU A 65 -18.79 -6.50 2.71
C GLU A 65 -17.53 -7.28 2.34
N PHE A 66 -17.43 -7.84 1.14
CA PHE A 66 -16.30 -8.67 0.75
C PHE A 66 -15.13 -7.87 0.21
N GLY A 67 -13.92 -8.21 0.63
CA GLY A 67 -12.69 -7.82 -0.03
C GLY A 67 -11.60 -8.88 0.05
N ILE A 68 -10.56 -8.71 -0.76
CA ILE A 68 -9.32 -9.47 -0.68
C ILE A 68 -8.24 -8.50 -0.22
N ARG A 69 -7.65 -8.76 0.95
CA ARG A 69 -6.56 -7.95 1.47
C ARG A 69 -5.24 -8.56 1.06
N ALA A 70 -4.46 -7.81 0.28
CA ALA A 70 -3.15 -8.21 -0.18
C ALA A 70 -2.06 -7.44 0.59
N MET A 71 -1.00 -8.14 0.94
CA MET A 71 0.11 -7.68 1.78
C MET A 71 1.42 -7.97 1.05
N PRO A 72 2.03 -6.95 0.45
CA PRO A 72 3.38 -7.07 -0.10
C PRO A 72 4.37 -7.44 1.00
N GLU A 73 5.24 -8.41 0.72
CA GLU A 73 6.35 -8.75 1.59
C GLU A 73 7.58 -7.99 1.10
N THR A 74 8.23 -7.25 1.99
CA THR A 74 9.26 -6.28 1.57
C THR A 74 10.55 -6.43 2.35
N THR A 75 11.67 -6.18 1.68
CA THR A 75 12.96 -5.92 2.32
C THR A 75 13.40 -4.49 2.08
N TYR A 76 14.32 -4.03 2.94
CA TYR A 76 14.84 -2.68 2.90
C TYR A 76 16.33 -2.74 2.61
N ARG A 77 16.74 -2.14 1.49
CA ARG A 77 18.15 -1.93 1.16
C ARG A 77 18.53 -0.48 1.41
N SER A 78 19.79 -0.25 1.78
CA SER A 78 20.33 1.10 1.93
C SER A 78 21.54 1.24 1.02
N GLU A 79 21.63 2.35 0.31
CA GLU A 79 22.89 2.67 -0.39
C GLU A 79 23.96 3.03 0.64
N THR A 80 25.09 2.31 0.59
CA THR A 80 26.28 2.66 1.36
C THR A 80 26.91 3.92 0.78
N ALA A 81 26.59 5.07 1.35
CA ALA A 81 27.49 6.21 1.31
C ALA A 81 28.65 5.92 2.29
N GLU A 82 29.89 5.86 1.81
CA GLU A 82 31.07 5.92 2.68
C GLU A 82 31.08 7.28 3.38
N VAL A 83 30.72 7.32 4.66
CA VAL A 83 30.96 8.51 5.49
C VAL A 83 32.13 8.21 6.41
N SER A 84 33.25 8.83 6.08
CA SER A 84 34.46 8.88 6.90
C SER A 84 34.17 9.62 8.21
N GLY A 85 34.32 8.91 9.33
CA GLY A 85 34.63 9.43 10.67
C GLY A 85 33.75 10.56 11.26
N GLY A 86 32.85 10.20 12.18
CA GLY A 86 32.30 11.13 13.18
C GLY A 86 30.88 10.75 13.63
N PHE A 87 30.60 10.83 14.94
CA PHE A 87 29.24 10.70 15.47
C PHE A 87 28.42 11.91 14.99
N GLN A 88 27.50 11.70 14.04
CA GLN A 88 26.55 12.73 13.61
C GLN A 88 25.30 12.65 14.49
N ALA A 89 24.94 13.77 15.12
CA ALA A 89 23.64 13.95 15.75
C ALA A 89 22.66 14.42 14.68
N PHE A 90 21.61 13.65 14.43
CA PHE A 90 20.57 14.01 13.45
C PHE A 90 19.53 14.90 14.11
N ALA A 91 19.28 16.07 13.50
CA ALA A 91 18.21 16.97 13.93
C ALA A 91 16.84 16.63 13.32
N CYS A 92 16.81 15.71 12.35
CA CYS A 92 15.63 15.34 11.56
C CYS A 92 15.44 13.81 11.55
N SER A 93 14.22 13.36 11.26
CA SER A 93 13.97 11.95 10.94
C SER A 93 14.48 11.64 9.53
N PRO A 94 15.01 10.43 9.29
CA PRO A 94 15.38 10.02 7.94
C PRO A 94 14.18 10.08 6.99
N PRO A 95 14.39 10.34 5.69
CA PRO A 95 13.33 10.27 4.70
C PRO A 95 12.72 8.86 4.68
N ALA A 96 11.45 8.78 4.30
CA ALA A 96 10.80 7.49 4.10
C ALA A 96 11.52 6.69 3.00
N PRO A 97 11.66 5.36 3.15
CA PRO A 97 12.17 4.51 2.09
C PRO A 97 11.41 4.73 0.78
N GLN A 98 12.15 4.81 -0.33
CA GLN A 98 11.57 4.97 -1.65
C GLN A 98 11.30 3.60 -2.27
N PRO A 99 10.17 3.41 -2.97
CA PRO A 99 9.97 2.24 -3.79
C PRO A 99 11.10 2.05 -4.81
N SER A 100 11.65 0.84 -4.92
CA SER A 100 12.63 0.54 -5.98
C SER A 100 11.97 0.17 -7.31
N GLU A 101 10.67 -0.15 -7.30
CA GLU A 101 9.95 -0.72 -8.44
C GLU A 101 8.55 -0.13 -8.60
N GLU A 102 8.01 -0.27 -9.80
CA GLU A 102 6.64 0.10 -10.15
C GLU A 102 5.76 -1.13 -10.37
N ILE A 103 4.48 -1.00 -10.09
CA ILE A 103 3.47 -2.02 -10.33
C ILE A 103 3.12 -2.00 -11.81
N ALA A 104 3.39 -3.10 -12.52
CA ALA A 104 3.04 -3.26 -13.92
C ALA A 104 1.63 -3.82 -14.12
N ASP A 105 1.18 -4.72 -13.25
CA ASP A 105 -0.15 -5.34 -13.35
C ASP A 105 -0.59 -5.97 -12.02
N ILE A 106 -1.91 -5.97 -11.80
CA ILE A 106 -2.59 -6.72 -10.75
C ILE A 106 -3.77 -7.41 -11.41
N ALA A 107 -3.84 -8.73 -11.35
CA ALA A 107 -4.93 -9.50 -11.93
C ALA A 107 -5.61 -10.40 -10.89
N VAL A 108 -6.93 -10.35 -10.83
CA VAL A 108 -7.74 -11.19 -9.92
C VAL A 108 -8.51 -12.22 -10.72
N PHE A 109 -8.47 -13.47 -10.26
CA PHE A 109 -9.15 -14.61 -10.87
C PHE A 109 -10.02 -15.30 -9.83
N SER A 110 -11.05 -16.01 -10.28
CA SER A 110 -11.81 -16.93 -9.43
C SER A 110 -11.73 -18.36 -9.96
N SER A 111 -11.71 -19.32 -9.04
CA SER A 111 -11.82 -20.76 -9.33
C SER A 111 -13.20 -21.16 -9.86
N SER A 112 -14.22 -20.32 -9.70
CA SER A 112 -15.59 -20.56 -10.11
C SER A 112 -16.10 -19.48 -11.07
N PRO A 113 -17.05 -19.79 -11.96
CA PRO A 113 -17.69 -18.78 -12.81
C PRO A 113 -18.35 -17.68 -11.97
N TYR A 114 -18.23 -16.44 -12.42
CA TYR A 114 -18.86 -15.28 -11.78
C TYR A 114 -19.90 -14.66 -12.72
N ALA A 115 -21.18 -14.88 -12.43
CA ALA A 115 -22.28 -14.29 -13.18
C ALA A 115 -22.74 -13.00 -12.53
N GLN A 116 -22.74 -11.88 -13.27
CA GLN A 116 -23.20 -10.60 -12.72
C GLN A 116 -24.73 -10.58 -12.59
N ALA A 117 -25.24 -10.01 -11.50
CA ALA A 117 -26.66 -9.76 -11.31
C ALA A 117 -27.20 -8.66 -12.24
N SER A 118 -26.40 -7.61 -12.46
CA SER A 118 -26.78 -6.42 -13.22
C SER A 118 -26.63 -6.55 -14.75
N SER A 119 -26.08 -7.65 -15.26
CA SER A 119 -25.87 -7.85 -16.70
C SER A 119 -25.93 -9.32 -17.12
N SER A 120 -25.89 -9.58 -18.43
CA SER A 120 -25.75 -10.93 -18.97
C SER A 120 -24.30 -11.42 -18.99
N LYS A 121 -23.33 -10.64 -18.51
CA LYS A 121 -21.92 -11.01 -18.49
C LYS A 121 -21.67 -12.10 -17.46
N VAL A 122 -20.94 -13.12 -17.90
CA VAL A 122 -20.45 -14.22 -17.06
C VAL A 122 -18.95 -14.30 -17.31
N PHE A 123 -18.18 -14.19 -16.24
CA PHE A 123 -16.76 -14.51 -16.25
C PHE A 123 -16.64 -16.01 -16.03
N ALA A 124 -15.94 -16.72 -16.90
CA ALA A 124 -15.65 -18.13 -16.68
C ALA A 124 -14.67 -18.29 -15.52
N ALA A 125 -14.59 -19.50 -14.96
CA ALA A 125 -13.53 -19.83 -14.01
C ALA A 125 -12.16 -19.61 -14.67
N GLY A 126 -11.26 -18.91 -13.98
CA GLY A 126 -9.95 -18.51 -14.50
C GLY A 126 -9.95 -17.28 -15.43
N ASP A 127 -11.11 -16.68 -15.74
CA ASP A 127 -11.13 -15.35 -16.38
C ASP A 127 -10.72 -14.27 -15.37
N THR A 128 -10.10 -13.20 -15.88
CA THR A 128 -9.81 -12.03 -15.04
C THR A 128 -11.09 -11.30 -14.65
N LEU A 129 -11.18 -10.98 -13.36
CA LEU A 129 -12.25 -10.19 -12.76
C LEU A 129 -11.91 -8.70 -12.70
N ASN A 130 -10.77 -8.24 -13.24
CA ASN A 130 -10.29 -6.86 -13.09
C ASN A 130 -11.34 -5.79 -13.44
N SER A 131 -12.18 -6.05 -14.45
CA SER A 131 -13.25 -5.10 -14.85
C SER A 131 -14.35 -4.89 -13.79
N ILE A 132 -14.41 -5.75 -12.77
CA ILE A 132 -15.35 -5.66 -11.64
C ILE A 132 -14.62 -5.58 -10.29
N ILE A 133 -13.33 -5.23 -10.30
CA ILE A 133 -12.54 -5.04 -9.10
C ILE A 133 -12.14 -3.57 -8.97
N LYS A 134 -12.32 -3.02 -7.77
CA LYS A 134 -11.68 -1.78 -7.35
C LYS A 134 -10.61 -2.06 -6.32
N ILE A 135 -9.56 -1.25 -6.34
CA ILE A 135 -8.55 -1.21 -5.29
C ILE A 135 -8.86 -0.04 -4.35
N TYR A 136 -8.74 -0.29 -3.06
CA TYR A 136 -8.68 0.74 -2.03
C TYR A 136 -7.23 0.95 -1.62
N GLU A 137 -6.74 2.17 -1.86
CA GLU A 137 -5.43 2.63 -1.41
C GLU A 137 -5.59 3.37 -0.07
N PRO A 138 -5.08 2.82 1.04
CA PRO A 138 -5.34 3.39 2.37
C PRO A 138 -4.67 4.75 2.58
N TYR A 139 -3.54 5.03 1.92
CA TYR A 139 -2.79 6.27 2.11
C TYR A 139 -3.46 7.48 1.44
N SER A 140 -3.91 7.30 0.20
CA SER A 140 -4.62 8.33 -0.57
C SER A 140 -6.11 8.38 -0.25
N GLY A 141 -6.65 7.35 0.42
CA GLY A 141 -8.10 7.15 0.60
C GLY A 141 -8.82 6.89 -0.71
N ARG A 142 -8.07 6.58 -1.77
CA ARG A 142 -8.57 6.53 -3.14
C ARG A 142 -9.16 5.15 -3.42
N ILE A 143 -10.34 5.13 -4.04
CA ILE A 143 -11.01 3.92 -4.52
C ILE A 143 -11.09 4.01 -6.04
N VAL A 144 -10.27 3.24 -6.75
CA VAL A 144 -10.19 3.25 -8.23
C VAL A 144 -10.42 1.85 -8.80
N GLY A 145 -10.97 1.77 -10.01
CA GLY A 145 -10.98 0.51 -10.76
C GLY A 145 -9.55 0.08 -11.07
N LEU A 146 -9.27 -1.22 -11.04
CA LEU A 146 -7.95 -1.71 -11.47
C LEU A 146 -7.57 -1.22 -12.89
N PRO A 147 -8.47 -1.17 -13.88
CA PRO A 147 -8.13 -0.61 -15.19
C PRO A 147 -7.71 0.86 -15.15
N ASP A 148 -8.34 1.65 -14.27
CA ASP A 148 -8.06 3.08 -14.12
C ASP A 148 -6.76 3.31 -13.35
N LEU A 149 -6.44 2.43 -12.39
CA LEU A 149 -5.19 2.48 -11.61
C LEU A 149 -3.96 2.47 -12.51
N PHE A 150 -3.96 1.65 -13.55
CA PHE A 150 -2.82 1.53 -14.48
C PHE A 150 -2.78 2.64 -15.55
N MET A 151 -3.71 3.59 -15.51
CA MET A 151 -3.61 4.82 -16.31
C MET A 151 -2.75 5.89 -15.61
N ASP A 152 -2.48 5.74 -14.31
CA ASP A 152 -1.55 6.62 -13.61
C ASP A 152 -0.10 6.27 -13.99
N GLU A 153 0.64 7.26 -14.48
CA GLU A 153 2.09 7.16 -14.64
C GLU A 153 2.73 7.06 -13.25
N ASN A 154 3.73 6.18 -13.09
CA ASN A 154 4.51 5.99 -11.86
C ASN A 154 3.73 5.37 -10.69
N LEU A 155 2.98 4.28 -10.92
CA LEU A 155 2.34 3.51 -9.85
C LEU A 155 3.40 2.75 -9.05
N MET A 156 3.96 3.40 -8.06
CA MET A 156 5.04 2.84 -7.25
C MET A 156 4.57 1.63 -6.42
N ALA A 157 5.39 0.58 -6.38
CA ALA A 157 5.20 -0.51 -5.45
C ALA A 157 5.36 0.01 -4.01
N SER A 158 4.65 -0.58 -3.05
CA SER A 158 4.71 -0.12 -1.67
C SER A 158 4.60 -1.30 -0.72
N ASP A 159 5.15 -1.14 0.47
CA ASP A 159 5.00 -2.03 1.62
C ASP A 159 3.61 -1.93 2.28
N TYR A 160 2.76 -1.00 1.85
CA TYR A 160 1.41 -0.87 2.39
C TYR A 160 0.47 -1.95 1.85
N PRO A 161 -0.35 -2.55 2.72
CA PRO A 161 -1.39 -3.47 2.28
C PRO A 161 -2.46 -2.71 1.50
N PHE A 162 -3.01 -3.37 0.48
CA PHE A 162 -4.13 -2.84 -0.30
C PHE A 162 -5.30 -3.82 -0.28
N THR A 163 -6.50 -3.33 -0.61
CA THR A 163 -7.72 -4.15 -0.59
C THR A 163 -8.38 -4.12 -1.94
N LEU A 164 -8.67 -5.30 -2.49
CA LEU A 164 -9.38 -5.49 -3.75
C LEU A 164 -10.84 -5.83 -3.43
N GLN A 165 -11.78 -5.15 -4.09
CA GLN A 165 -13.21 -5.27 -3.79
C GLN A 165 -14.02 -5.49 -5.05
N LEU A 166 -15.01 -6.38 -4.96
CA LEU A 166 -15.99 -6.56 -6.01
C LEU A 166 -16.90 -5.33 -6.08
N VAL A 167 -17.16 -4.85 -7.29
CA VAL A 167 -18.13 -3.76 -7.55
C VAL A 167 -19.34 -4.19 -8.34
N SER A 168 -19.42 -5.49 -8.61
CA SER A 168 -20.61 -6.13 -9.14
C SER A 168 -21.15 -7.08 -8.09
N GLU A 169 -22.46 -7.17 -8.02
CA GLU A 169 -23.17 -8.20 -7.27
C GLU A 169 -23.16 -9.52 -8.06
N PRO A 170 -22.92 -10.68 -7.42
CA PRO A 170 -23.10 -11.97 -8.06
C PRO A 170 -24.59 -12.27 -8.21
N ARG A 171 -24.99 -12.98 -9.27
CA ARG A 171 -26.40 -13.33 -9.52
C ARG A 171 -26.98 -14.26 -8.45
N GLU A 172 -26.15 -15.17 -7.96
CA GLU A 172 -26.52 -16.21 -6.99
C GLU A 172 -25.37 -16.39 -6.01
N ALA A 173 -25.67 -16.96 -4.84
CA ALA A 173 -24.63 -17.32 -3.90
C ALA A 173 -23.75 -18.43 -4.49
N ALA A 174 -22.44 -18.22 -4.50
CA ALA A 174 -21.49 -19.17 -5.06
C ALA A 174 -20.19 -19.19 -4.26
N GLU A 175 -19.56 -20.36 -4.24
CA GLU A 175 -18.24 -20.55 -3.64
C GLU A 175 -17.14 -20.10 -4.62
N HIS A 176 -16.23 -19.28 -4.14
CA HIS A 176 -15.12 -18.73 -4.88
C HIS A 176 -13.82 -18.89 -4.08
N GLN A 177 -12.79 -19.37 -4.76
CA GLN A 177 -11.41 -19.22 -4.34
C GLN A 177 -10.77 -18.20 -5.27
N PHE A 178 -10.08 -17.20 -4.74
CA PHE A 178 -9.47 -16.14 -5.54
C PHE A 178 -7.97 -16.33 -5.66
N THR A 179 -7.44 -16.08 -6.84
CA THR A 179 -6.00 -15.97 -7.07
C THR A 179 -5.69 -14.54 -7.49
N VAL A 180 -4.72 -13.93 -6.82
CA VAL A 180 -4.24 -12.59 -7.14
C VAL A 180 -2.85 -12.71 -7.72
N HIS A 181 -2.66 -12.17 -8.91
CA HIS A 181 -1.37 -11.99 -9.55
C HIS A 181 -0.92 -10.54 -9.37
N TYR A 182 0.36 -10.35 -9.11
CA TYR A 182 0.99 -9.05 -8.92
C TYR A 182 2.33 -9.05 -9.64
N ARG A 183 2.49 -8.16 -10.60
CA ARG A 183 3.66 -8.09 -11.47
C ARG A 183 4.29 -6.71 -11.38
N LEU A 184 5.62 -6.70 -11.28
CA LEU A 184 6.42 -5.48 -11.28
C LEU A 184 6.97 -5.17 -12.68
N THR A 185 7.36 -3.92 -12.90
CA THR A 185 7.95 -3.45 -14.17
C THR A 185 9.28 -4.10 -14.51
N ASN A 186 10.05 -4.54 -13.50
CA ASN A 186 11.28 -5.31 -13.68
C ASN A 186 11.04 -6.77 -14.13
N GLY A 187 9.79 -7.22 -14.20
CA GLY A 187 9.39 -8.57 -14.63
C GLY A 187 9.20 -9.57 -13.49
N GLU A 188 9.43 -9.18 -12.24
CA GLU A 188 9.10 -10.01 -11.08
C GLU A 188 7.60 -10.24 -10.95
N PHE A 189 7.23 -11.42 -10.45
CA PHE A 189 5.86 -11.89 -10.39
C PHE A 189 5.62 -12.62 -9.09
N TYR A 190 4.57 -12.20 -8.39
CA TYR A 190 4.12 -12.77 -7.14
C TYR A 190 2.63 -13.10 -7.22
N GLN A 191 2.22 -14.13 -6.48
CA GLN A 191 0.82 -14.51 -6.42
C GLN A 191 0.49 -15.16 -5.08
N PHE A 192 -0.78 -15.05 -4.69
CA PHE A 192 -1.35 -15.89 -3.64
C PHE A 192 -2.75 -16.34 -4.04
N THR A 193 -3.21 -17.39 -3.39
CA THR A 193 -4.56 -17.92 -3.51
C THR A 193 -5.22 -17.89 -2.14
N THR A 194 -6.45 -17.40 -2.07
CA THR A 194 -7.22 -17.31 -0.82
C THR A 194 -7.80 -18.66 -0.42
N ASP A 195 -8.41 -18.73 0.75
CA ASP A 195 -9.36 -19.79 1.07
C ASP A 195 -10.61 -19.70 0.16
N ALA A 196 -11.34 -20.80 0.04
CA ALA A 196 -12.62 -20.82 -0.65
C ALA A 196 -13.73 -20.28 0.27
N ILE A 197 -14.52 -19.32 -0.21
CA ILE A 197 -15.61 -18.70 0.55
C ILE A 197 -16.87 -18.58 -0.31
N THR A 198 -18.04 -18.54 0.32
CA THR A 198 -19.30 -18.24 -0.36
C THR A 198 -19.55 -16.74 -0.39
N ILE A 199 -19.71 -16.16 -1.57
CA ILE A 199 -20.15 -14.78 -1.74
C ILE A 199 -21.63 -14.79 -2.05
N THR A 200 -22.41 -14.03 -1.28
CA THR A 200 -23.84 -13.82 -1.55
C THR A 200 -24.08 -12.50 -2.29
N PRO A 201 -25.21 -12.41 -3.02
CA PRO A 201 -25.73 -11.11 -3.44
C PRO A 201 -25.94 -10.16 -2.25
#